data_AF-A0A817INV9-F1
#
_entry.id   AF-A0A817INV9-F1
#
_cell.length_a   1.000
_cell.length_b   1.000
_cell.length_c   1.000
_cell.angle_alpha   90.00
_cell.angle_beta   90.00
_cell.angle_gamma   90.00
#
_symmetry.space_group_name_H-M   'P 1'
#
loop_
_entity.id
_entity.type
_entity.pdbx_description
1 polymer ?
#
loop_
_entity_poly.entity_id
_entity_poly.type
_entity_poly.pdbx_seq_one_letter_code
_entity_poly.pdbx_strand_id
1 'polypeptide(L)'
;MTFSKILIANRGEIACRVIRTAQRLGLQSVAVFSDADRDSLHVRMVCRSINLFMFYYLVCFIFKADEAIHIGPAAALQSYLRKDKIIEAAKRTNSQAIHPGYGFLSENYEFCTMCKENNLIFIGPPPNAIRMFVFFFIHLLQKKRHQSISGDMGIKNLSKIIMHDANVPVIFGYHGDDQSDDTLIKEAKKIGYPIMIKAVRGGGGKVSLSLKEDIFRKIEFEIYTYSDSSYNEL
;
A
#
# COMPACT_ATOMS: atom_id res chain seq x y z
N MET A 1 -0.98 14.98 18.54
CA MET A 1 -0.57 15.94 17.48
C MET A 1 -1.81 16.38 16.74
N THR A 2 -2.00 17.68 16.60
CA THR A 2 -3.11 18.28 15.84
C THR A 2 -2.56 18.80 14.51
N PHE A 3 -3.00 18.24 13.40
CA PHE A 3 -2.76 18.78 12.06
C PHE A 3 -4.06 19.41 11.53
N SER A 4 -3.93 20.38 10.64
CA SER A 4 -5.03 21.09 9.99
C SER A 4 -5.10 20.83 8.48
N LYS A 5 -4.05 20.27 7.86
CA LYS A 5 -4.03 19.95 6.42
C LYS A 5 -3.48 18.55 6.16
N ILE A 6 -4.19 17.78 5.34
CA ILE A 6 -3.81 16.44 4.90
C ILE A 6 -3.68 16.34 3.38
N LEU A 7 -2.71 15.56 2.91
CA LEU A 7 -2.65 15.09 1.53
C LEU A 7 -3.17 13.67 1.44
N ILE A 8 -3.94 13.38 0.40
CA ILE A 8 -4.55 12.08 0.18
C ILE A 8 -3.78 11.41 -0.95
N ALA A 9 -2.91 10.46 -0.62
CA ALA A 9 -2.05 9.75 -1.56
C ALA A 9 -2.81 8.57 -2.22
N ASN A 10 -4.00 8.85 -2.76
CA ASN A 10 -4.86 7.86 -3.39
C ASN A 10 -5.85 8.54 -4.36
N ARG A 11 -6.70 7.75 -5.02
CA ARG A 11 -7.66 8.21 -6.04
C ARG A 11 -9.04 7.60 -5.87
N GLY A 12 -10.01 8.07 -6.65
CA GLY A 12 -11.31 7.44 -6.76
C GLY A 12 -12.13 7.52 -5.47
N GLU A 13 -12.86 6.44 -5.15
CA GLU A 13 -13.84 6.44 -4.06
C GLU A 13 -13.17 6.70 -2.70
N ILE A 14 -12.03 6.07 -2.43
CA ILE A 14 -11.37 6.16 -1.13
C ILE A 14 -10.86 7.58 -0.88
N ALA A 15 -10.37 8.24 -1.93
CA ALA A 15 -10.00 9.65 -1.85
C ALA A 15 -11.23 10.51 -1.53
N CYS A 16 -12.37 10.30 -2.22
CA CYS A 16 -13.63 10.98 -1.91
C CYS A 16 -14.08 10.76 -0.46
N ARG A 17 -13.99 9.52 0.05
CA ARG A 17 -14.37 9.15 1.42
C ARG A 17 -13.52 9.87 2.46
N VAL A 18 -12.22 9.97 2.22
CA VAL A 18 -11.28 10.68 3.09
C VAL A 18 -11.53 12.20 3.04
N ILE A 19 -11.71 12.78 1.86
CA ILE A 19 -12.06 14.21 1.70
C ILE A 19 -13.31 14.57 2.52
N ARG A 20 -14.40 13.79 2.40
CA ARG A 20 -15.63 14.02 3.19
C ARG A 20 -15.38 13.99 4.70
N THR A 21 -14.45 13.14 5.15
CA THR A 21 -14.10 13.07 6.58
C THR A 21 -13.30 14.28 7.01
N ALA A 22 -12.30 14.67 6.19
CA ALA A 22 -11.50 15.86 6.44
C ALA A 22 -12.41 17.11 6.56
N GLN A 23 -13.34 17.29 5.63
CA GLN A 23 -14.32 18.38 5.65
C GLN A 23 -15.18 18.37 6.93
N ARG A 24 -15.69 17.19 7.34
CA ARG A 24 -16.47 17.05 8.59
C ARG A 24 -15.65 17.38 9.84
N LEU A 25 -14.33 17.17 9.81
CA LEU A 25 -13.41 17.47 10.90
C LEU A 25 -12.83 18.88 10.82
N GLY A 26 -13.21 19.69 9.82
CA GLY A 26 -12.66 21.03 9.59
C GLY A 26 -11.20 21.03 9.13
N LEU A 27 -10.72 19.92 8.58
CA LEU A 27 -9.38 19.77 8.02
C LEU A 27 -9.37 20.16 6.54
N GLN A 28 -8.29 20.78 6.11
CA GLN A 28 -7.98 21.01 4.70
C GLN A 28 -7.48 19.73 4.06
N SER A 29 -7.88 19.49 2.82
CA SER A 29 -7.54 18.29 2.07
C SER A 29 -6.89 18.62 0.73
N VAL A 30 -5.82 17.89 0.43
CA VAL A 30 -5.09 17.96 -0.84
C VAL A 30 -5.32 16.66 -1.58
N ALA A 31 -5.93 16.72 -2.77
CA ALA A 31 -6.01 15.59 -3.67
C ALA A 31 -4.76 15.52 -4.56
N VAL A 32 -4.30 14.32 -4.89
CA VAL A 32 -3.35 14.12 -5.98
C VAL A 32 -4.04 13.45 -7.17
N PHE A 33 -3.54 13.71 -8.37
CA PHE A 33 -4.09 13.10 -9.58
C PHE A 33 -3.04 12.87 -10.66
N SER A 34 -3.20 11.80 -11.43
CA SER A 34 -2.48 11.58 -12.68
C SER A 34 -3.28 12.15 -13.86
N ASP A 35 -2.69 12.18 -15.06
CA ASP A 35 -3.38 12.61 -16.28
C ASP A 35 -4.72 11.90 -16.52
N ALA A 36 -4.82 10.61 -16.19
CA ALA A 36 -6.05 9.83 -16.33
C ALA A 36 -7.16 10.24 -15.34
N ASP A 37 -6.78 10.89 -14.23
CA ASP A 37 -7.68 11.25 -13.14
C ASP A 37 -7.99 12.74 -13.09
N ARG A 38 -7.55 13.52 -14.08
CA ARG A 38 -7.73 14.97 -14.14
C ARG A 38 -9.17 15.41 -13.89
N ASP A 39 -10.13 14.68 -14.47
CA ASP A 39 -11.57 14.94 -14.35
C ASP A 39 -12.27 13.94 -13.41
N SER A 40 -11.55 13.33 -12.49
CA SER A 40 -12.13 12.42 -11.51
C SER A 40 -12.91 13.17 -10.42
N LEU A 41 -13.80 12.46 -9.74
CA LEU A 41 -14.64 13.06 -8.70
C LEU A 41 -13.82 13.60 -7.52
N HIS A 42 -12.78 12.88 -7.07
CA HIS A 42 -11.99 13.31 -5.90
C HIS A 42 -11.22 14.61 -6.19
N VAL A 43 -10.78 14.82 -7.43
CA VAL A 43 -10.18 16.09 -7.87
C VAL A 43 -11.23 17.21 -7.85
N ARG A 44 -12.42 16.98 -8.44
CA ARG A 44 -13.48 17.99 -8.40
C ARG A 44 -13.93 18.33 -6.99
N MET A 45 -13.92 17.37 -6.06
CA MET A 45 -14.36 17.59 -4.68
C MET A 45 -13.50 18.62 -3.94
N VAL A 46 -12.19 18.64 -4.18
CA VAL A 46 -11.30 19.63 -3.58
C VAL A 46 -11.33 20.96 -4.34
N CYS A 47 -11.47 20.93 -5.67
CA CYS A 47 -11.48 22.16 -6.48
C CYS A 47 -12.81 22.95 -6.40
N ARG A 48 -13.92 22.32 -5.97
CA ARG A 48 -15.25 22.96 -5.92
C ARG A 48 -15.43 24.02 -4.84
N SER A 49 -14.45 24.23 -3.96
CA SER A 49 -14.51 25.32 -2.98
C SER A 49 -14.18 26.70 -3.57
N ILE A 50 -13.85 26.76 -4.87
CA ILE A 50 -13.69 28.02 -5.62
C ILE A 50 -14.84 28.10 -6.63
N ASN A 51 -15.92 28.78 -6.26
CA ASN A 51 -16.92 29.27 -7.22
C ASN A 51 -16.31 30.43 -8.02
N LEU A 52 -15.35 30.12 -8.88
CA LEU A 52 -14.95 31.02 -9.95
C LEU A 52 -14.80 30.18 -11.22
N PHE A 53 -15.91 30.15 -11.96
CA PHE A 53 -15.90 30.12 -13.41
C PHE A 53 -14.71 30.97 -13.90
N MET A 54 -13.95 30.47 -14.89
CA MET A 54 -12.95 31.25 -15.66
C MET A 54 -11.51 31.24 -15.12
N PHE A 55 -10.75 30.19 -15.42
CA PHE A 55 -9.68 30.24 -16.45
C PHE A 55 -8.97 28.88 -16.51
N TYR A 56 -9.03 28.24 -17.68
CA TYR A 56 -8.09 27.21 -18.06
C TYR A 56 -6.68 27.83 -18.02
N TYR A 57 -5.75 27.13 -17.39
CA TYR A 57 -4.37 27.56 -17.11
C TYR A 57 -4.24 28.60 -15.98
N LEU A 58 -3.35 28.24 -15.04
CA LEU A 58 -2.74 29.10 -14.02
C LEU A 58 -3.51 29.25 -12.69
N VAL A 59 -3.04 28.46 -11.72
CA VAL A 59 -2.81 28.85 -10.32
C VAL A 59 -4.04 28.95 -9.40
N CYS A 60 -4.15 27.99 -8.47
CA CYS A 60 -4.80 28.21 -7.18
C CYS A 60 -3.78 28.80 -6.22
N PHE A 61 -3.71 30.13 -6.12
CA PHE A 61 -3.07 30.81 -5.00
C PHE A 61 -4.14 31.56 -4.21
N ILE A 62 -4.12 31.33 -2.90
CA ILE A 62 -4.67 32.18 -1.84
C ILE A 62 -6.18 32.03 -1.59
N PHE A 63 -6.53 31.10 -0.70
CA PHE A 63 -7.30 31.33 0.55
C PHE A 63 -7.76 29.98 1.10
N LYS A 64 -7.11 29.48 2.17
CA LYS A 64 -7.56 28.31 2.96
C LYS A 64 -8.09 27.07 2.17
N ALA A 65 -7.67 26.87 0.91
CA ALA A 65 -8.38 26.02 -0.03
C ALA A 65 -7.94 24.55 0.03
N ASP A 66 -8.92 23.65 -0.09
CA ASP A 66 -8.71 22.32 -0.62
C ASP A 66 -8.10 22.46 -2.04
N GLU A 67 -7.08 21.68 -2.39
CA GLU A 67 -6.34 21.83 -3.64
C GLU A 67 -6.02 20.48 -4.28
N ALA A 68 -5.84 20.46 -5.61
CA ALA A 68 -5.48 19.26 -6.36
C ALA A 68 -4.11 19.42 -7.01
N ILE A 69 -3.21 18.46 -6.81
CA ILE A 69 -1.86 18.46 -7.37
C ILE A 69 -1.68 17.35 -8.40
N HIS A 70 -1.21 17.75 -9.59
CA HIS A 70 -0.83 16.82 -10.63
C HIS A 70 0.49 16.11 -10.28
N ILE A 71 0.48 14.78 -10.28
CA ILE A 71 1.64 13.94 -9.93
C ILE A 71 2.19 13.14 -11.12
N GLY A 72 1.69 13.36 -12.34
CA GLY A 72 2.30 12.85 -13.57
C GLY A 72 1.41 11.95 -14.41
N PRO A 73 2.01 11.16 -15.32
CA PRO A 73 1.29 10.40 -16.33
C PRO A 73 0.30 9.38 -15.78
N ALA A 74 -0.62 8.94 -16.65
CA ALA A 74 -1.66 7.97 -16.34
C ALA A 74 -1.15 6.68 -15.64
N ALA A 75 0.04 6.19 -16.02
CA ALA A 75 0.62 4.98 -15.45
C ALA A 75 0.93 5.15 -13.95
N ALA A 76 0.40 4.25 -13.11
CA ALA A 76 0.55 4.32 -11.65
C ALA A 76 2.02 4.27 -11.19
N LEU A 77 2.86 3.49 -11.86
CA LEU A 77 4.32 3.41 -11.63
C LEU A 77 5.03 4.76 -11.82
N GLN A 78 4.46 5.64 -12.63
CA GLN A 78 5.00 6.97 -12.91
C GLN A 78 4.26 8.08 -12.14
N SER A 79 3.20 7.76 -11.40
CA SER A 79 2.36 8.69 -10.64
C SER A 79 2.13 8.23 -9.20
N TYR A 80 1.05 7.48 -8.91
CA TYR A 80 0.64 7.12 -7.55
C TYR A 80 1.64 6.26 -6.76
N LEU A 81 2.53 5.53 -7.45
CA LEU A 81 3.58 4.72 -6.82
C LEU A 81 4.92 5.48 -6.68
N ARG A 82 4.99 6.74 -7.15
CA ARG A 82 6.18 7.58 -7.04
C ARG A 82 6.22 8.31 -5.70
N LYS A 83 6.83 7.66 -4.70
CA LYS A 83 7.01 8.16 -3.33
C LYS A 83 7.54 9.60 -3.30
N ASP A 84 8.55 9.87 -4.12
CA ASP A 84 9.19 11.17 -4.29
C ASP A 84 8.20 12.27 -4.71
N LYS A 85 7.36 12.00 -5.71
CA LYS A 85 6.35 12.95 -6.19
C LYS A 85 5.27 13.24 -5.16
N ILE A 86 4.87 12.23 -4.38
CA ILE A 86 3.87 12.39 -3.32
C ILE A 86 4.43 13.24 -2.17
N ILE A 87 5.67 12.98 -1.75
CA ILE A 87 6.35 13.79 -0.73
C ILE A 87 6.53 15.23 -1.22
N GLU A 88 6.93 15.42 -2.47
CA GLU A 88 7.04 16.74 -3.08
C GLU A 88 5.69 17.48 -3.11
N ALA A 89 4.61 16.81 -3.51
CA ALA A 89 3.26 17.37 -3.48
C ALA A 89 2.84 17.78 -2.05
N ALA A 90 3.15 16.96 -1.04
CA ALA A 90 2.85 17.26 0.36
C ALA A 90 3.62 18.50 0.84
N LYS A 91 4.89 18.64 0.46
CA LYS A 91 5.71 19.83 0.77
C LYS A 91 5.19 21.08 0.07
N ARG A 92 4.92 21.01 -1.24
CA ARG A 92 4.42 22.15 -2.02
C ARG A 92 3.11 22.72 -1.48
N THR A 93 2.27 21.87 -0.92
CA THR A 93 0.95 22.22 -0.37
C THR A 93 0.96 22.53 1.13
N ASN A 94 2.13 22.41 1.78
CA ASN A 94 2.28 22.52 3.23
C ASN A 94 1.35 21.55 4.00
N SER A 95 1.14 20.36 3.44
CA SER A 95 0.41 19.28 4.12
C SER A 95 1.22 18.78 5.31
N GLN A 96 0.55 18.50 6.43
CA GLN A 96 1.20 18.04 7.66
C GLN A 96 1.06 16.53 7.85
N ALA A 97 0.08 15.92 7.17
CA ALA A 97 -0.17 14.49 7.23
C ALA A 97 -0.49 13.94 5.83
N ILE A 98 -0.23 12.65 5.62
CA ILE A 98 -0.59 11.92 4.42
C ILE A 98 -1.53 10.78 4.80
N HIS A 99 -2.70 10.74 4.17
CA HIS A 99 -3.61 9.61 4.23
C HIS A 99 -3.41 8.74 2.97
N PRO A 100 -2.93 7.50 3.09
CA PRO A 100 -2.60 6.69 1.91
C PRO A 100 -3.81 5.91 1.34
N GLY A 101 -4.94 5.85 2.05
CA GLY A 101 -6.08 5.04 1.63
C GLY A 101 -5.77 3.54 1.69
N TYR A 102 -6.15 2.79 0.66
CA TYR A 102 -5.80 1.37 0.49
C TYR A 102 -5.14 1.13 -0.89
N GLY A 103 -4.36 0.06 -1.02
CA GLY A 103 -3.53 -0.17 -2.22
C GLY A 103 -2.43 0.89 -2.37
N PHE A 104 -1.79 0.96 -3.53
CA PHE A 104 -0.65 1.85 -3.81
C PHE A 104 0.41 1.82 -2.69
N LEU A 105 0.63 2.95 -2.02
CA LEU A 105 1.67 3.13 -1.00
C LEU A 105 1.14 2.92 0.44
N SER A 106 -0.11 2.48 0.63
CA SER A 106 -0.73 2.32 1.96
C SER A 106 -0.05 1.30 2.87
N GLU A 107 0.62 0.30 2.29
CA GLU A 107 1.34 -0.74 3.03
C GLU A 107 2.86 -0.65 2.81
N ASN A 108 3.35 0.41 2.14
CA ASN A 108 4.76 0.53 1.81
C ASN A 108 5.58 1.17 2.95
N TYR A 109 6.53 0.41 3.48
CA TYR A 109 7.38 0.81 4.60
C TYR A 109 8.31 1.97 4.28
N GLU A 110 8.96 1.94 3.11
CA GLU A 110 9.88 3.02 2.76
C GLU A 110 9.12 4.33 2.62
N PHE A 111 7.89 4.31 2.10
CA PHE A 111 7.06 5.50 2.01
C PHE A 111 6.68 6.05 3.39
N CYS A 112 6.30 5.19 4.33
CA CYS A 112 6.03 5.60 5.71
C CYS A 112 7.29 6.19 6.39
N THR A 113 8.46 5.60 6.13
CA THR A 113 9.76 6.10 6.60
C THR A 113 10.08 7.47 5.99
N MET A 114 9.92 7.62 4.68
CA MET A 114 10.09 8.90 3.98
C MET A 114 9.12 9.97 4.52
N CYS A 115 7.87 9.63 4.86
CA CYS A 115 6.97 10.58 5.50
C CYS A 115 7.56 11.10 6.81
N LYS A 116 8.05 10.20 7.68
CA LYS A 116 8.68 10.56 8.96
C LYS A 116 9.92 11.44 8.77
N GLU A 117 10.81 11.08 7.85
CA GLU A 117 12.02 11.85 7.53
C GLU A 117 11.71 13.27 7.02
N ASN A 118 10.55 13.44 6.39
CA ASN A 118 10.08 14.73 5.88
C ASN A 118 9.12 15.45 6.84
N ASN A 119 9.05 15.03 8.11
CA ASN A 119 8.18 15.59 9.15
C ASN A 119 6.67 15.55 8.78
N LEU A 120 6.26 14.54 8.01
CA LEU A 120 4.88 14.29 7.62
C LEU A 120 4.30 13.16 8.47
N ILE A 121 3.11 13.38 9.02
CA ILE A 121 2.37 12.35 9.75
C ILE A 121 1.78 11.36 8.75
N PHE A 122 2.25 10.11 8.74
CA PHE A 122 1.60 9.04 8.01
C PHE A 122 0.35 8.58 8.77
N ILE A 123 -0.85 8.77 8.20
CA ILE A 123 -2.11 8.35 8.82
C ILE A 123 -2.31 6.85 8.57
N GLY A 124 -1.69 6.06 9.44
CA GLY A 124 -1.70 4.61 9.39
C GLY A 124 -0.87 4.04 10.55
N PRO A 125 -0.63 2.72 10.56
CA PRO A 125 0.27 2.11 11.55
C PRO A 125 1.68 2.74 11.45
N PRO A 126 2.41 2.90 12.57
CA PRO A 126 3.76 3.44 12.53
C PRO A 126 4.69 2.55 11.70
N PRO A 127 5.82 3.08 11.18
CA PRO A 127 6.79 2.29 10.39
C PRO A 127 7.26 1.04 11.12
N ASN A 128 7.27 1.04 12.45
CA ASN A 128 7.61 -0.15 13.23
C ASN A 128 6.48 -1.16 13.34
N ALA A 129 5.20 -0.79 13.27
CA ALA A 129 4.08 -1.72 13.21
C ALA A 129 3.91 -2.27 11.79
N ILE A 130 4.15 -1.41 10.80
CA ILE A 130 4.41 -1.81 9.41
C ILE A 130 5.62 -2.77 9.39
N ARG A 131 6.67 -2.39 10.12
CA ARG A 131 7.84 -3.19 10.47
C ARG A 131 7.47 -4.55 11.07
N MET A 132 6.64 -4.56 12.10
CA MET A 132 6.53 -5.63 13.10
C MET A 132 5.71 -6.81 12.62
N PHE A 133 4.83 -6.62 11.64
CA PHE A 133 4.36 -7.74 10.82
C PHE A 133 5.49 -8.44 10.03
N VAL A 134 6.72 -7.90 10.08
CA VAL A 134 7.95 -8.42 9.49
C VAL A 134 9.13 -8.59 10.51
N PHE A 135 9.06 -8.11 11.76
CA PHE A 135 10.28 -7.87 12.56
C PHE A 135 10.33 -8.35 14.02
N PHE A 136 9.47 -9.26 14.47
CA PHE A 136 9.70 -9.88 15.80
C PHE A 136 11.00 -10.72 15.85
N PHE A 137 11.63 -10.99 14.70
CA PHE A 137 12.81 -11.87 14.60
C PHE A 137 14.18 -11.21 14.82
N ILE A 138 14.37 -9.90 14.57
CA ILE A 138 15.74 -9.33 14.60
C ILE A 138 16.22 -9.02 16.03
N HIS A 139 15.31 -8.83 17.00
CA HIS A 139 15.74 -8.53 18.37
C HIS A 139 16.25 -9.78 19.14
N LEU A 140 15.85 -10.99 18.74
CA LEU A 140 16.40 -12.24 19.30
C LEU A 140 17.67 -12.73 18.58
N LEU A 141 17.97 -12.20 17.40
CA LEU A 141 19.13 -12.59 16.57
C LEU A 141 20.18 -11.48 16.39
N GLN A 142 20.26 -10.50 17.31
CA GLN A 142 21.43 -9.63 17.43
C GLN A 142 22.65 -10.39 18.00
N LYS A 143 23.07 -11.44 17.30
CA LYS A 143 24.47 -11.87 17.37
C LYS A 143 25.17 -12.02 16.02
N LYS A 144 24.51 -12.11 14.87
CA LYS A 144 25.24 -12.14 13.58
C LYS A 144 24.46 -11.53 12.40
N ARG A 145 25.12 -10.55 11.78
CA ARG A 145 25.01 -10.03 10.41
C ARG A 145 24.01 -8.90 10.13
N HIS A 146 24.61 -7.74 9.85
CA HIS A 146 24.10 -6.69 8.99
C HIS A 146 23.71 -7.28 7.62
N GLN A 147 22.40 -7.41 7.37
CA GLN A 147 21.91 -7.42 6.01
C GLN A 147 20.62 -6.57 5.97
N SER A 148 20.68 -5.52 5.16
CA SER A 148 19.56 -4.62 4.92
C SER A 148 18.44 -5.37 4.22
N ILE A 149 17.45 -5.84 4.97
CA ILE A 149 16.22 -6.41 4.43
C ILE A 149 15.31 -5.21 4.11
N SER A 150 15.11 -4.92 2.82
CA SER A 150 14.13 -3.96 2.31
C SER A 150 12.74 -4.38 2.79
N GLY A 151 12.14 -3.52 3.61
CA GLY A 151 11.03 -3.87 4.48
C GLY A 151 9.67 -3.74 3.81
N ASP A 152 9.42 -4.37 2.68
CA ASP A 152 8.06 -4.41 2.13
C ASP A 152 7.16 -5.25 3.04
N MET A 153 6.04 -4.67 3.48
CA MET A 153 5.09 -5.33 4.37
C MET A 153 3.93 -5.93 3.56
N GLY A 154 3.52 -7.14 3.95
CA GLY A 154 2.49 -7.94 3.27
C GLY A 154 2.76 -9.45 3.31
N ILE A 155 3.79 -9.90 4.05
CA ILE A 155 4.16 -11.31 4.14
C ILE A 155 3.19 -12.06 5.06
N LYS A 156 2.21 -12.73 4.45
CA LYS A 156 1.14 -13.48 5.15
C LYS A 156 1.65 -14.53 6.14
N ASN A 157 2.83 -15.09 5.89
CA ASN A 157 3.44 -16.10 6.76
C ASN A 157 3.81 -15.50 8.13
N LEU A 158 4.39 -14.31 8.13
CA LEU A 158 4.93 -13.69 9.34
C LEU A 158 3.82 -13.15 10.24
N SER A 159 2.73 -12.65 9.65
CA SER A 159 1.50 -12.35 10.39
C SER A 159 0.98 -13.54 11.19
N LYS A 160 1.00 -14.76 10.61
CA LYS A 160 0.48 -15.95 11.29
C LYS A 160 1.37 -16.40 12.45
N ILE A 161 2.69 -16.28 12.30
CA ILE A 161 3.65 -16.60 13.38
C ILE A 161 3.39 -15.67 14.59
N ILE A 162 3.28 -14.36 14.35
CA ILE A 162 3.03 -13.37 15.41
C ILE A 162 1.68 -13.63 16.10
N MET A 163 0.64 -13.94 15.32
CA MET A 163 -0.68 -14.26 15.87
C MET A 163 -0.65 -15.55 16.70
N HIS A 164 0.06 -16.58 16.24
CA HIS A 164 0.25 -17.81 16.99
C HIS A 164 0.99 -17.55 18.31
N ASP A 165 2.09 -16.80 18.30
CA ASP A 165 2.85 -16.44 19.51
C ASP A 165 2.03 -15.58 20.48
N ALA A 166 1.06 -14.82 19.97
CA ALA A 166 0.09 -14.07 20.75
C ALA A 166 -1.11 -14.92 21.24
N ASN A 167 -1.07 -16.25 21.09
CA ASN A 167 -2.18 -17.18 21.39
C ASN A 167 -3.49 -16.86 20.64
N VAL A 168 -3.40 -16.22 19.47
CA VAL A 168 -4.54 -16.01 18.57
C VAL A 168 -4.66 -17.23 17.65
N PRO A 169 -5.82 -17.91 17.60
CA PRO A 169 -6.02 -19.06 16.72
C PRO A 169 -5.79 -18.70 15.24
N VAL A 170 -4.91 -19.44 14.56
CA VAL A 170 -4.62 -19.28 13.14
C VAL A 170 -4.92 -20.57 12.37
N ILE A 171 -5.36 -20.44 11.12
CA ILE A 171 -5.58 -21.60 10.24
C ILE A 171 -4.23 -22.25 9.93
N PHE A 172 -4.14 -23.54 10.23
CA PHE A 172 -2.98 -24.39 9.97
C PHE A 172 -2.59 -24.35 8.49
N GLY A 173 -1.29 -24.29 8.21
CA GLY A 173 -0.76 -24.26 6.86
C GLY A 173 0.77 -24.31 6.87
N TYR A 174 1.34 -24.66 5.72
CA TYR A 174 2.79 -24.68 5.55
C TYR A 174 3.31 -23.27 5.22
N HIS A 175 4.38 -22.88 5.91
CA HIS A 175 4.95 -21.53 5.86
C HIS A 175 6.50 -21.53 5.81
N GLY A 176 7.12 -22.69 5.53
CA GLY A 176 8.58 -22.82 5.46
C GLY A 176 9.19 -22.17 4.22
N ASP A 177 10.51 -21.96 4.24
CA ASP A 177 11.24 -21.28 3.16
C ASP A 177 11.42 -22.16 1.90
N ASP A 178 11.37 -23.48 2.06
CA ASP A 178 11.43 -24.42 0.93
C ASP A 178 10.08 -24.42 0.19
N GLN A 179 10.09 -23.79 -0.98
CA GLN A 179 8.94 -23.67 -1.89
C GLN A 179 9.04 -24.63 -3.08
N SER A 180 9.89 -25.67 -3.02
CA SER A 180 9.96 -26.68 -4.07
C SER A 180 8.65 -27.47 -4.20
N ASP A 181 8.30 -27.85 -5.43
CA ASP A 181 7.10 -28.64 -5.73
C ASP A 181 6.97 -29.89 -4.85
N ASP A 182 8.07 -30.63 -4.66
CA ASP A 182 8.10 -31.84 -3.84
C ASP A 182 7.71 -31.56 -2.38
N THR A 183 8.26 -30.50 -1.80
CA THR A 183 7.93 -30.07 -0.44
C THR A 183 6.49 -29.58 -0.35
N LEU A 184 6.03 -28.76 -1.30
CA LEU A 184 4.66 -28.23 -1.33
C LEU A 184 3.61 -29.35 -1.48
N ILE A 185 3.87 -30.35 -2.32
CA ILE A 185 2.99 -31.52 -2.48
C ILE A 185 2.96 -32.35 -1.19
N LYS A 186 4.12 -32.59 -0.57
CA LYS A 186 4.21 -33.34 0.69
C LYS A 186 3.42 -32.66 1.80
N GLU A 187 3.54 -31.34 1.93
CA GLU A 187 2.81 -30.56 2.93
C GLU A 187 1.31 -30.45 2.63
N ALA A 188 0.93 -30.36 1.35
CA ALA A 188 -0.46 -30.42 0.92
C ALA A 188 -1.15 -31.73 1.35
N LYS A 189 -0.47 -32.88 1.16
CA LYS A 189 -0.98 -34.19 1.59
C LYS A 189 -1.16 -34.27 3.11
N LYS A 190 -0.28 -33.65 3.89
CA LYS A 190 -0.40 -33.59 5.36
C LYS A 190 -1.58 -32.76 5.83
N ILE A 191 -1.84 -31.62 5.18
CA ILE A 191 -2.95 -30.72 5.50
C ILE A 191 -4.29 -31.35 5.08
N GLY A 192 -4.31 -32.06 3.96
CA GLY A 192 -5.50 -32.63 3.35
C GLY A 192 -6.22 -31.64 2.44
N TYR A 193 -6.78 -32.15 1.34
CA TYR A 193 -7.52 -31.34 0.37
C TYR A 193 -8.95 -31.07 0.84
N PRO A 194 -9.55 -29.91 0.46
CA PRO A 194 -9.00 -28.89 -0.43
C PRO A 194 -8.04 -27.92 0.27
N ILE A 195 -7.03 -27.44 -0.46
CA ILE A 195 -6.04 -26.48 0.05
C ILE A 195 -6.14 -25.13 -0.67
N MET A 196 -5.76 -24.05 0.04
CA MET A 196 -5.70 -22.70 -0.51
C MET A 196 -4.24 -22.25 -0.60
N ILE A 197 -3.78 -21.98 -1.83
CA ILE A 197 -2.44 -21.46 -2.10
C ILE A 197 -2.51 -19.94 -2.16
N LYS A 198 -1.63 -19.28 -1.41
CA LYS A 198 -1.54 -17.82 -1.33
C LYS A 198 -0.13 -17.38 -1.63
N ALA A 199 0.03 -16.47 -2.59
CA ALA A 199 1.30 -15.79 -2.78
C ALA A 199 1.73 -15.07 -1.49
N VAL A 200 3.01 -15.21 -1.16
CA VAL A 200 3.63 -14.66 0.05
C VAL A 200 3.54 -13.14 0.07
N ARG A 201 3.68 -12.48 -1.10
CA ARG A 201 3.70 -11.02 -1.28
C ARG A 201 2.53 -10.52 -2.15
N GLY A 202 1.29 -10.73 -1.72
CA GLY A 202 0.11 -10.31 -2.49
C GLY A 202 -1.01 -9.70 -1.66
N GLY A 203 -1.44 -8.49 -2.03
CA GLY A 203 -2.65 -7.82 -1.54
C GLY A 203 -3.82 -7.93 -2.54
N GLY A 204 -5.06 -7.78 -2.07
CA GLY A 204 -6.25 -7.72 -2.94
C GLY A 204 -6.99 -9.05 -3.18
N GLY A 205 -6.78 -10.07 -2.34
CA GLY A 205 -7.66 -11.26 -2.30
C GLY A 205 -7.39 -12.34 -3.35
N LYS A 206 -6.31 -12.26 -4.13
CA LYS A 206 -5.93 -13.31 -5.09
C LYS A 206 -5.49 -14.58 -4.34
N VAL A 207 -6.22 -15.67 -4.56
CA VAL A 207 -6.01 -16.99 -3.96
C VAL A 207 -6.30 -18.06 -5.00
N SER A 208 -5.54 -19.15 -4.99
CA SER A 208 -5.82 -20.33 -5.83
C SER A 208 -6.28 -21.47 -4.94
N LEU A 209 -7.40 -22.11 -5.31
CA LEU A 209 -7.93 -23.28 -4.61
C LEU A 209 -7.49 -24.54 -5.35
N SER A 210 -6.90 -25.48 -4.63
CA SER A 210 -6.57 -26.79 -5.17
C SER A 210 -7.44 -27.86 -4.50
N LEU A 211 -8.13 -28.65 -5.33
CA LEU A 211 -9.03 -29.71 -4.90
C LEU A 211 -8.38 -31.10 -4.94
N LYS A 212 -7.25 -31.27 -5.65
CA LYS A 212 -6.54 -32.54 -5.87
C LYS A 212 -5.05 -32.28 -6.18
N GLU A 213 -4.22 -33.32 -6.16
CA GLU A 213 -2.75 -33.25 -6.35
C GLU A 213 -2.29 -32.62 -7.68
N ASP A 214 -3.07 -32.76 -8.75
CA ASP A 214 -2.65 -32.46 -10.13
C ASP A 214 -2.43 -30.97 -10.47
N ILE A 215 -2.64 -30.05 -9.53
CA ILE A 215 -2.72 -28.62 -9.81
C ILE A 215 -1.39 -27.87 -9.61
N PHE A 216 -0.42 -28.42 -8.87
CA PHE A 216 0.84 -27.70 -8.59
C PHE A 216 1.60 -27.31 -9.88
N ARG A 217 1.64 -28.19 -10.88
CA ARG A 217 2.22 -27.92 -12.21
C ARG A 217 1.54 -26.79 -13.01
N LYS A 218 0.26 -26.49 -12.72
CA LYS A 218 -0.50 -25.41 -13.38
C LYS A 218 -0.37 -24.07 -12.64
N ILE A 219 -0.30 -24.12 -11.32
CA ILE A 219 -0.24 -22.92 -10.46
C ILE A 219 1.15 -22.29 -10.50
N GLU A 220 2.22 -23.07 -10.67
CA GLU A 220 3.56 -22.52 -10.88
C GLU A 220 3.59 -21.60 -12.11
N PHE A 221 2.91 -21.99 -13.20
CA PHE A 221 2.80 -21.18 -14.41
C PHE A 221 2.03 -19.87 -14.16
N GLU A 222 0.91 -19.86 -13.44
CA GLU A 222 0.13 -18.63 -13.16
C GLU A 222 0.75 -17.74 -12.08
N ILE A 223 1.52 -18.27 -11.13
CA ILE A 223 2.16 -17.46 -10.08
C ILE A 223 3.49 -16.88 -10.56
N TYR A 224 4.30 -17.62 -11.33
CA TYR A 224 5.59 -17.14 -11.86
C TYR A 224 5.46 -16.28 -13.12
N THR A 225 4.54 -16.59 -14.05
CA THR A 225 4.34 -15.71 -15.23
C THR A 225 3.91 -14.31 -14.82
N TYR A 226 3.17 -14.16 -13.71
CA TYR A 226 2.76 -12.86 -13.21
C TYR A 226 3.82 -12.12 -12.38
N SER A 227 4.82 -12.81 -11.81
CA SER A 227 5.96 -12.12 -11.18
C SER A 227 6.94 -11.58 -12.22
N ASP A 228 7.07 -12.22 -13.37
CA ASP A 228 7.94 -11.76 -14.47
C ASP A 228 7.22 -10.79 -15.43
N SER A 229 5.93 -10.99 -15.71
CA SER A 229 5.14 -10.05 -16.53
C SER A 229 4.77 -8.75 -15.81
N SER A 230 5.03 -8.64 -14.50
CA SER A 230 4.92 -7.37 -13.77
C SER A 230 6.24 -6.59 -13.71
N TYR A 231 7.32 -7.10 -14.32
CA TYR A 231 8.60 -6.42 -14.38
C TYR A 231 9.27 -6.34 -15.76
N ASN A 232 8.83 -7.06 -16.80
CA ASN A 232 9.53 -7.02 -18.10
C ASN A 232 8.68 -6.88 -19.38
N GLU A 233 7.37 -6.75 -19.32
CA GLU A 233 6.59 -6.32 -20.50
C GLU A 233 5.50 -5.34 -20.09
N LEU A 234 5.77 -4.04 -20.29
CA LEU A 234 4.88 -2.95 -20.77
C LEU A 234 5.51 -1.57 -20.49
#